data_AF-A0AB36K3C4-F1
#
_entry.id   AF-A0AB36K3C4-F1
#
_cell.length_a   1.000
_cell.length_b   1.000
_cell.length_c   1.000
_cell.angle_alpha   90.00
_cell.angle_beta   90.00
_cell.angle_gamma   90.00
#
_symmetry.space_group_name_H-M   'P 1'
#
loop_
_entity.id
_entity.type
_entity.pdbx_description
1 polymer ?
#
loop_
_entity_poly.entity_id
_entity_poly.type
_entity_poly.pdbx_seq_one_letter_code
_entity_poly.pdbx_strand_id
1 'polypeptide(L)' 'MKLPHWQHFLSLEKDFVETVEYVELSDENALTYSIAYTKLYLAICSETDVIAKLVCKKNQ' A
#
# COMPACT_ATOMS: atom_id res chain seq x y z
N MET A 1 -11.59 2.29 -20.75
CA MET A 1 -11.56 3.09 -19.51
C MET A 1 -10.12 3.11 -19.04
N LYS A 2 -9.44 4.27 -19.02
CA LYS A 2 -8.05 4.36 -18.54
C LYS A 2 -8.12 4.52 -17.02
N LEU A 3 -7.65 3.54 -16.26
CA LEU A 3 -7.51 3.64 -14.80
C LEU A 3 -6.08 4.11 -14.51
N PRO A 4 -5.82 5.43 -14.37
CA PRO A 4 -4.46 5.96 -14.30
C PRO A 4 -3.65 5.46 -13.11
N HIS A 5 -4.32 5.01 -12.04
CA HIS A 5 -3.69 4.49 -10.82
C HIS A 5 -3.62 2.95 -10.77
N TRP A 6 -4.24 2.25 -11.73
CA TRP A 6 -4.31 0.78 -11.71
C TRP A 6 -2.93 0.13 -11.82
N GLN A 7 -2.06 0.69 -12.67
CA GLN A 7 -0.70 0.18 -12.80
C GLN A 7 0.10 0.32 -11.50
N HIS A 8 -0.14 1.38 -10.74
CA HIS A 8 0.53 1.60 -9.48
C HIS A 8 0.02 0.65 -8.39
N PHE A 9 -1.31 0.46 -8.32
CA PHE A 9 -1.93 -0.55 -7.46
C PHE A 9 -1.36 -1.96 -7.71
N LEU A 10 -1.27 -2.38 -8.98
CA LEU A 10 -0.68 -3.68 -9.34
C LEU A 10 0.81 -3.78 -8.93
N SER A 11 1.54 -2.66 -8.95
CA SER A 11 2.93 -2.64 -8.47
C SER A 11 3.00 -2.88 -6.96
N LEU A 12 2.13 -2.23 -6.18
CA LEU A 12 2.07 -2.43 -4.73
C LEU A 12 1.63 -3.86 -4.36
N GLU A 13 0.68 -4.41 -5.10
CA GLU A 13 0.26 -5.81 -4.93
C GLU A 13 1.42 -6.77 -5.18
N LYS A 14 2.17 -6.58 -6.28
CA LYS A 14 3.35 -7.38 -6.58
C LYS A 14 4.40 -7.29 -5.46
N ASP A 15 4.69 -6.08 -5.00
CA ASP A 15 5.65 -5.84 -3.92
C ASP A 15 5.19 -6.51 -2.61
N PHE A 16 3.88 -6.51 -2.32
CA PHE A 16 3.32 -7.23 -1.17
C PHE A 16 3.47 -8.74 -1.30
N VAL A 17 3.16 -9.32 -2.47
CA VAL A 17 3.31 -10.77 -2.71
C VAL A 17 4.77 -11.20 -2.53
N GLU A 18 5.73 -10.39 -2.99
CA GLU A 18 7.16 -10.66 -2.77
C GLU A 18 7.54 -10.71 -1.28
N THR A 19 6.84 -9.99 -0.40
CA THR A 19 7.11 -10.05 1.05
C THR A 19 6.76 -11.40 1.67
N VAL A 20 5.82 -12.15 1.09
CA VAL A 20 5.34 -13.43 1.64
C VAL A 20 6.43 -14.51 1.56
N GLU A 21 7.40 -14.37 0.66
CA GLU A 21 8.57 -15.25 0.60
C GLU A 21 9.49 -15.10 1.83
N TYR A 22 9.41 -13.97 2.53
CA TYR A 22 10.27 -13.64 3.67
C TYR A 22 9.53 -13.65 5.02
N VAL A 23 8.24 -13.30 5.01
CA VAL A 23 7.41 -13.25 6.21
C VAL A 23 6.05 -13.87 5.89
N GLU A 24 5.77 -15.01 6.52
CA GLU A 24 4.49 -15.69 6.37
C GLU A 24 3.35 -14.87 6.97
N LEU A 25 2.21 -14.87 6.29
CA LEU A 25 0.97 -14.23 6.75
C LEU A 25 0.34 -15.06 7.88
N SER A 26 0.86 -14.90 9.09
CA SER A 26 0.36 -15.54 10.30
C SER A 26 0.24 -14.54 11.45
N ASP A 27 -0.64 -14.82 12.42
CA ASP A 27 -0.82 -13.97 13.59
C ASP A 27 0.47 -13.87 14.43
N GLU A 28 1.30 -14.93 14.41
CA GLU A 28 2.60 -14.96 15.09
C GLU A 28 3.57 -13.91 14.51
N ASN A 29 3.44 -13.61 13.20
CA ASN A 29 4.27 -12.65 12.50
C ASN A 29 3.66 -11.24 12.43
N ALA A 30 2.53 -10.98 13.08
CA ALA A 30 1.84 -9.68 13.00
C ALA A 30 2.66 -8.50 13.54
N LEU A 31 3.61 -8.77 14.45
CA LEU A 31 4.51 -7.76 15.03
C LEU A 31 5.91 -7.76 14.40
N THR A 32 6.11 -8.51 13.30
CA THR A 32 7.40 -8.61 12.62
C THR A 32 7.77 -7.27 11.98
N TYR A 33 8.98 -6.80 12.29
CA TYR A 33 9.56 -5.63 11.64
C TYR A 33 10.15 -6.01 10.28
N SER A 34 9.75 -5.29 9.23
CA SER A 34 10.34 -5.43 7.89
C SER A 34 10.44 -4.08 7.21
N ILE A 35 11.62 -3.82 6.61
CA ILE A 35 11.82 -2.63 5.78
C ILE A 35 10.90 -2.65 4.57
N ALA A 36 10.56 -3.83 4.03
CA ALA A 36 9.64 -3.96 2.91
C ALA A 36 8.23 -3.51 3.29
N TYR A 37 7.73 -3.92 4.47
CA TYR A 37 6.44 -3.45 4.98
C TYR A 37 6.44 -1.95 5.27
N THR A 38 7.50 -1.40 5.87
CA THR A 38 7.61 0.04 6.08
C THR A 38 7.52 0.82 4.76
N LYS A 39 8.21 0.36 3.71
CA LYS A 39 8.13 0.98 2.37
C LYS A 39 6.73 0.89 1.77
N LEU A 40 6.09 -0.28 1.85
CA LEU A 40 4.71 -0.49 1.39
C LEU A 40 3.73 0.44 2.11
N TYR A 41 3.80 0.52 3.45
CA TYR A 41 2.95 1.42 4.24
C TYR A 41 3.12 2.88 3.85
N LEU A 42 4.37 3.34 3.69
CA LEU A 42 4.62 4.73 3.28
C LEU A 42 4.02 5.05 1.91
N ALA A 43 4.15 4.13 0.94
CA ALA A 43 3.56 4.31 -0.39
C ALA A 43 2.03 4.38 -0.32
N ILE A 44 1.39 3.38 0.30
CA ILE A 44 -0.08 3.30 0.45
C ILE A 44 -0.65 4.52 1.18
N CYS A 45 -0.03 4.92 2.29
CA CYS A 45 -0.47 6.06 3.09
C CYS A 45 -0.33 7.37 2.30
N SER A 46 0.72 7.53 1.48
CA SER A 46 0.90 8.73 0.67
C SER A 46 -0.20 8.90 -0.37
N GLU A 47 -0.64 7.81 -1.02
CA GLU A 47 -1.76 7.83 -1.96
C GLU A 47 -3.09 8.11 -1.25
N THR A 48 -3.31 7.44 -0.12
CA THR A 48 -4.52 7.60 0.69
C THR A 48 -4.67 9.04 1.16
N ASP A 49 -3.58 9.68 1.58
CA ASP A 49 -3.56 11.09 1.97
C ASP A 49 -3.92 12.03 0.80
N VAL A 50 -3.40 11.77 -0.40
CA VAL A 50 -3.77 12.54 -1.60
C VAL A 50 -5.26 12.39 -1.91
N ILE A 51 -5.79 11.16 -1.89
CA ILE A 51 -7.22 10.91 -2.14
C ILE A 51 -8.09 11.57 -1.07
N ALA A 52 -7.73 11.45 0.21
CA ALA A 52 -8.45 12.09 1.30
C ALA A 52 -8.51 13.62 1.13
N LYS A 53 -7.37 14.25 0.77
CA LYS A 53 -7.32 15.68 0.47
C LYS A 53 -8.22 16.06 -0.70
N LEU A 54 -8.26 15.26 -1.76
CA LEU A 54 -9.12 15.51 -2.93
C LEU A 54 -10.61 15.38 -2.57
N VAL A 55 -10.98 14.35 -1.79
CA VAL A 55 -12.36 14.14 -1.33
C VAL A 55 -12.80 15.30 -0.43
N CYS A 56 -11.98 15.70 0.54
CA CYS A 56 -12.30 16.82 1.44
C CYS A 56 -12.41 18.16 0.69
N LYS A 57 -11.53 18.43 -0.29
CA LYS A 57 -11.61 19.64 -1.12
C LYS A 57 -12.82 19.67 -2.06
N LYS A 58 -13.35 18.51 -2.46
CA LYS A 58 -14.51 18.42 -3.35
C LYS A 58 -15.84 18.66 -2.62
N ASN A 59 -15.83 18.62 -1.28
CA ASN A 59 -17.00 18.80 -0.42
C ASN A 59 -17.04 20.18 0.27
N GLN A 60 -16.21 21.14 -0.16
CA GLN A 60 -16.26 22.56 0.20
C GLN A 60 -16.73 23.38 -1.00
#